data_AF-A0A7Z9Y720-F1
#
_entry.id   AF-A0A7Z9Y720-F1
#
_cell.length_a   1.000
_cell.length_b   1.000
_cell.length_c   1.000
_cell.angle_alpha   90.00
_cell.angle_beta   90.00
_cell.angle_gamma   90.00
#
_symmetry.space_group_name_H-M   'P 1'
#
loop_
_entity.id
_entity.type
_entity.pdbx_description
1 polymer ?
#
loop_
_entity_poly.entity_id
_entity_poly.type
_entity_poly.pdbx_seq_one_letter_code
_entity_poly.pdbx_strand_id
1 'polypeptide(L)'
;MFAEIVVNVEAPLAGTFHYHVPKDLRPSLHIGHLVEIEFGKRLAQGIIVAFSGAAPVEETKPVIALIDEQPVIFPWQIELARWLSRTYLTPLNACLRLMLPPGLSRWADITLDINPYWDGKGRLTILQEQILYSLRENGDMRGKQLARTLKKWDKTIKKKDWLTAVNQLARRSIIRKASVLDPPRARAKQIRTAELIAAPERWQTAVTQLGRANKQADVLLYLLNSDDPLPPETAVLAAAHAKKSHLKKLETAGLIHRTPGQTIVTAVNPATAPPEYTDFLNHLPAPASQLTIHNSQFTIHQLQEQNLIRLTEEPATINLAIPPQEALPRILELRGAKTYYDILTLLAQEARPVPVSQIYAETSANINHLRKLTKLDLIRLGNEEVWRDPLADRDFVPAQSPLLTPDQARVWGRIKMAMIEAADDKARTEPAEVVTRGQGDKVTDEPHPVTLSPPHPVTPFLLHGVTGSGK
;
A
#
# COMPACT_ATOMS: atom_id res chain seq x y z
N MET A 1 20.57 -30.48 33.93
CA MET A 1 19.97 -30.24 32.61
C MET A 1 20.66 -29.06 31.98
N PHE A 2 21.18 -29.26 30.78
CA PHE A 2 21.92 -28.28 30.00
C PHE A 2 21.20 -28.08 28.66
N ALA A 3 21.21 -26.85 28.17
CA ALA A 3 20.75 -26.52 26.83
C ALA A 3 21.96 -26.44 25.90
N GLU A 4 21.87 -27.14 24.77
CA GLU A 4 22.78 -26.99 23.66
C GLU A 4 22.27 -25.83 22.79
N ILE A 5 23.08 -24.79 22.65
CA ILE A 5 22.66 -23.51 22.05
C ILE A 5 23.59 -23.16 20.88
N VAL A 6 22.98 -22.81 19.75
CA VAL A 6 23.68 -22.13 18.65
C VAL A 6 23.60 -20.63 18.87
N VAL A 7 24.75 -19.96 18.94
CA VAL A 7 24.82 -18.52 19.18
C VAL A 7 24.48 -17.75 17.89
N ASN A 8 23.46 -16.91 17.95
CA ASN A 8 23.01 -16.07 16.84
C ASN A 8 23.84 -14.78 16.75
N VAL A 9 25.05 -14.90 16.22
CA VAL A 9 25.96 -13.77 15.92
C VAL A 9 26.33 -13.76 14.43
N GLU A 10 26.79 -12.61 13.94
CA GLU A 10 27.21 -12.46 12.53
C GLU A 10 28.49 -13.20 12.19
N ALA A 11 29.38 -13.39 13.18
CA ALA A 11 30.60 -14.15 12.99
C ALA A 11 30.27 -15.62 12.71
N PRO A 12 30.96 -16.27 11.76
CA PRO A 12 30.75 -17.69 11.48
C PRO A 12 31.14 -18.53 12.70
N LEU A 13 30.19 -19.29 13.23
CA LEU A 13 30.40 -20.22 14.34
C LEU A 13 29.90 -21.61 13.93
N ALA A 14 30.82 -22.56 13.81
CA ALA A 14 30.50 -23.91 13.35
C ALA A 14 29.82 -24.76 14.43
N GLY A 15 30.07 -24.47 15.72
CA GLY A 15 29.66 -25.32 16.84
C GLY A 15 28.50 -24.79 17.67
N THR A 16 28.03 -25.67 18.55
CA THR A 16 27.08 -25.39 19.62
C THR A 16 27.79 -25.21 20.95
N PHE A 17 27.12 -24.57 21.91
CA PHE A 17 27.66 -24.28 23.23
C PHE A 17 26.68 -24.77 24.30
N HIS A 18 27.22 -25.28 25.40
CA HIS A 18 26.41 -25.82 26.51
C HIS A 18 26.23 -24.77 27.60
N TYR A 19 24.98 -24.54 27.98
CA TYR A 19 24.59 -23.64 29.07
C TYR A 19 23.75 -24.40 30.07
N HIS A 20 23.90 -24.13 31.37
CA HIS A 20 22.99 -24.72 32.35
C HIS A 20 21.67 -23.97 32.36
N VAL A 21 20.58 -24.71 32.56
CA VAL A 21 19.23 -24.14 32.63
C VAL A 21 18.85 -23.89 34.10
N PRO A 22 18.68 -22.61 34.52
CA PRO A 22 18.19 -22.27 35.86
C PRO A 22 16.85 -22.95 36.14
N LYS A 23 16.59 -23.33 37.40
CA LYS A 23 15.39 -24.10 37.78
C LYS A 23 14.09 -23.43 37.32
N ASP A 24 14.03 -22.11 37.42
CA ASP A 24 12.84 -21.31 37.13
C ASP A 24 12.52 -21.27 35.62
N LEU A 25 13.51 -21.46 34.76
CA LEU A 25 13.34 -21.46 33.29
C LEU A 25 13.12 -22.86 32.70
N ARG A 26 13.31 -23.93 33.47
CA ARG A 26 13.15 -25.31 32.96
C ARG A 26 11.77 -25.62 32.36
N PRO A 27 10.63 -25.21 32.95
CA PRO A 27 9.32 -25.57 32.40
C PRO A 27 8.95 -24.80 31.13
N SER A 28 9.57 -23.64 30.87
CA SER A 28 9.25 -22.79 29.72
C SER A 28 10.14 -23.05 28.50
N LEU A 29 11.36 -23.53 28.70
CA LEU A 29 12.30 -23.73 27.59
C LEU A 29 12.07 -25.04 26.84
N HIS A 30 11.91 -24.91 25.53
CA HIS A 30 11.81 -26.00 24.56
C HIS A 30 12.83 -25.84 23.42
N ILE A 31 13.08 -26.90 22.66
CA ILE A 31 13.89 -26.85 21.44
C ILE A 31 13.28 -25.83 20.47
N GLY A 32 14.12 -25.02 19.84
CA GLY A 32 13.71 -23.98 18.89
C GLY A 32 13.51 -22.60 19.51
N HIS A 33 13.51 -22.48 20.84
CA HIS A 33 13.37 -21.18 21.50
C HIS A 33 14.59 -20.28 21.31
N LEU A 34 14.29 -18.99 21.20
CA LEU A 34 15.27 -17.92 21.22
C LEU A 34 15.52 -17.50 22.68
N VAL A 35 16.78 -17.51 23.11
CA VAL A 35 17.17 -17.20 24.49
C VAL A 35 18.29 -16.17 24.54
N GLU A 36 18.38 -15.47 25.66
CA GLU A 36 19.50 -14.58 25.99
C GLU A 36 20.58 -15.36 26.75
N ILE A 37 21.83 -15.20 26.31
CA ILE A 37 23.00 -15.86 26.89
C ILE A 37 24.18 -14.90 26.95
N GLU A 38 25.13 -15.20 27.82
CA GLU A 38 26.45 -14.58 27.76
C GLU A 38 27.37 -15.35 26.80
N PHE A 39 27.92 -14.65 25.81
CA PHE A 39 28.95 -15.19 24.92
C PHE A 39 30.21 -14.32 25.00
N GLY A 40 31.29 -14.89 25.56
CA GLY A 40 32.49 -14.13 25.95
C GLY A 40 32.18 -13.07 27.01
N LYS A 41 32.43 -11.79 26.69
CA LYS A 41 32.17 -10.62 27.56
C LYS A 41 30.88 -9.86 27.21
N ARG A 42 30.03 -10.41 26.34
CA ARG A 42 28.84 -9.73 25.80
C ARG A 42 27.60 -10.61 25.94
N LEU A 43 26.44 -9.99 25.96
CA LEU A 43 25.17 -10.68 25.79
C LEU A 43 24.93 -10.96 24.31
N ALA A 44 24.34 -12.12 24.02
CA ALA A 44 24.00 -12.56 22.69
C ALA A 44 22.68 -13.32 22.72
N GLN A 45 22.03 -13.41 21.55
CA GLN A 45 20.91 -14.32 21.35
C GLN A 45 21.45 -15.71 21.01
N GLY A 46 20.73 -16.74 21.43
CA GLY A 46 21.02 -18.12 21.09
C GLY A 46 19.74 -18.89 20.80
N ILE A 47 19.84 -19.92 19.96
CA ILE A 47 18.73 -20.82 19.63
C ILE A 47 19.00 -22.15 20.32
N ILE A 48 18.06 -22.64 21.12
CA ILE A 48 18.15 -23.97 21.74
C ILE A 48 17.97 -25.02 20.64
N VAL A 49 18.97 -25.86 20.42
CA VAL A 49 18.93 -26.93 19.40
C VAL A 49 18.80 -28.33 19.98
N ALA A 50 19.14 -28.50 21.26
CA ALA A 50 18.90 -29.73 22.01
C ALA A 50 19.00 -29.48 23.52
N PHE A 51 18.60 -30.47 24.31
CA PHE A 51 18.89 -30.54 25.74
C PHE A 51 19.73 -31.78 26.04
N SER A 52 20.60 -31.66 27.05
CA SER A 52 21.46 -32.73 27.51
C SER A 52 21.42 -32.87 29.04
N GLY A 53 21.64 -34.10 29.52
CA GLY A 53 21.81 -34.40 30.94
C GLY A 53 23.15 -33.92 31.49
N ALA A 54 24.18 -33.84 30.64
CA ALA A 54 25.55 -33.48 30.99
C ALA A 54 26.14 -32.45 30.02
N ALA A 55 27.11 -31.66 30.49
CA ALA A 55 27.91 -30.76 29.66
C ALA A 55 29.32 -31.33 29.48
N PRO A 56 29.97 -31.12 28.33
CA PRO A 56 31.35 -31.57 28.08
C PRO A 56 32.41 -30.73 28.80
N VAL A 57 31.99 -29.79 29.65
CA VAL A 57 32.85 -28.84 30.37
C VAL A 57 32.41 -28.76 31.83
N GLU A 58 33.36 -28.51 32.73
CA GLU A 58 33.11 -28.41 34.17
C GLU A 58 32.27 -27.17 34.54
N GLU A 59 32.61 -26.01 33.95
CA GLU A 59 31.91 -24.75 34.19
C GLU A 59 31.06 -24.33 32.99
N THR A 60 29.80 -24.01 33.24
CA THR A 60 28.87 -23.49 32.22
C THR A 60 28.26 -22.19 32.69
N LYS A 61 27.96 -21.31 31.75
CA LYS A 61 27.17 -20.10 32.03
C LYS A 61 25.66 -20.42 32.05
N PRO A 62 24.83 -19.63 32.76
CA PRO A 62 23.39 -19.81 32.74
C PRO A 62 22.77 -19.34 31.42
N VAL A 63 21.64 -19.95 31.07
CA VAL A 63 20.64 -19.26 30.21
C VAL A 63 20.03 -18.11 31.01
N ILE A 64 20.03 -16.90 30.45
CA ILE A 64 19.68 -15.67 31.18
C ILE A 64 18.19 -15.44 31.15
N ALA A 65 17.59 -15.51 29.96
CA ALA A 65 16.17 -15.26 29.76
C ALA A 65 15.65 -15.94 28.49
N LEU A 66 14.34 -16.22 28.47
CA LEU A 66 13.60 -16.54 27.26
C LEU A 66 13.26 -15.24 26.52
N ILE A 67 13.57 -15.17 25.21
CA ILE A 67 13.37 -13.96 24.41
C ILE A 67 12.00 -13.96 23.71
N ASP A 68 11.53 -15.12 23.28
CA ASP A 68 10.24 -15.30 22.62
C ASP A 68 9.49 -16.43 23.32
N GLU A 69 8.19 -16.25 23.57
CA GLU A 69 7.35 -17.23 24.26
C GLU A 69 7.11 -18.50 23.43
N GLN A 70 7.29 -18.41 22.11
CA GLN A 70 7.14 -19.54 21.19
C GLN A 70 8.49 -19.94 20.57
N PRO A 71 8.65 -21.23 20.18
CA PRO A 71 9.80 -21.65 19.38
C PRO A 71 9.84 -20.90 18.04
N VAL A 72 10.94 -20.23 17.76
CA VAL A 72 11.12 -19.42 16.54
C VAL A 72 11.68 -20.24 15.37
N ILE A 73 12.18 -21.44 15.67
CA ILE A 73 12.68 -22.44 14.72
C ILE A 73 12.11 -23.80 15.12
N PHE A 74 11.64 -24.56 14.14
CA PHE A 74 11.11 -25.90 14.37
C PHE A 74 12.18 -27.00 14.30
N PRO A 75 11.95 -28.18 14.91
CA PRO A 75 12.91 -29.30 14.88
C PRO A 75 13.38 -29.70 13.48
N TRP A 76 12.47 -29.74 12.48
CA TRP A 76 12.84 -30.09 11.11
C TRP A 76 13.73 -29.03 10.45
N GLN A 77 13.60 -27.76 10.82
CA GLN A 77 14.48 -26.69 10.35
C GLN A 77 15.88 -26.83 10.98
N ILE A 78 15.98 -27.28 12.22
CA ILE A 78 17.27 -27.59 12.86
C ILE A 78 17.97 -28.75 12.12
N GLU A 79 17.23 -29.81 11.79
CA GLU A 79 17.78 -30.93 11.00
C GLU A 79 18.19 -30.47 9.59
N LEU A 80 17.38 -29.65 8.93
CA LEU A 80 17.74 -29.05 7.64
C LEU A 80 19.00 -28.18 7.76
N ALA A 81 19.12 -27.36 8.80
CA ALA A 81 20.29 -26.52 9.02
C ALA A 81 21.55 -27.37 9.31
N ARG A 82 21.43 -28.46 10.06
CA ARG A 82 22.51 -29.43 10.27
C ARG A 82 22.93 -30.10 8.97
N TRP A 83 21.97 -30.49 8.12
CA TRP A 83 22.24 -31.05 6.81
C TRP A 83 22.95 -30.02 5.91
N LEU A 84 22.46 -28.77 5.83
CA LEU A 84 23.10 -27.70 5.06
C LEU A 84 24.53 -27.44 5.52
N SER A 85 24.73 -27.37 6.84
CA SER A 85 26.04 -27.12 7.45
C SER A 85 27.04 -28.22 7.09
N ARG A 86 26.63 -29.49 7.20
CA ARG A 86 27.48 -30.65 6.87
C ARG A 86 27.75 -30.76 5.37
N THR A 87 26.73 -30.61 4.53
CA THR A 87 26.81 -30.80 3.08
C THR A 87 27.63 -29.69 2.40
N TYR A 88 27.41 -28.44 2.81
CA TYR A 88 28.04 -27.28 2.17
C TYR A 88 29.19 -26.69 2.97
N LEU A 89 29.62 -27.36 4.05
CA LEU A 89 30.69 -26.90 4.96
C LEU A 89 30.45 -25.47 5.46
N THR A 90 29.18 -25.12 5.67
CA THR A 90 28.77 -23.80 6.14
C THR A 90 28.57 -23.80 7.66
N PRO A 91 28.86 -22.70 8.37
CA PRO A 91 28.62 -22.62 9.80
C PRO A 91 27.14 -22.82 10.15
N LEU A 92 26.85 -23.69 11.13
CA LEU A 92 25.48 -24.01 11.54
C LEU A 92 24.69 -22.75 11.95
N ASN A 93 25.35 -21.79 12.60
CA ASN A 93 24.72 -20.53 12.99
C ASN A 93 24.26 -19.70 11.78
N ALA A 94 25.00 -19.72 10.68
CA ALA A 94 24.64 -19.01 9.46
C ALA A 94 23.40 -19.63 8.81
N CYS A 95 23.30 -20.96 8.78
CA CYS A 95 22.13 -21.67 8.27
C CYS A 95 20.87 -21.36 9.10
N LEU A 96 20.95 -21.47 10.43
CA LEU A 96 19.81 -21.21 11.31
C LEU A 96 19.36 -19.74 11.29
N ARG A 97 20.31 -18.80 11.17
CA ARG A 97 20.01 -17.37 11.09
C ARG A 97 19.15 -17.01 9.86
N LEU A 98 19.32 -17.72 8.74
CA LEU A 98 18.50 -17.54 7.54
C LEU A 98 17.05 -18.03 7.72
N MET A 99 16.82 -18.92 8.68
CA MET A 99 15.51 -19.50 8.97
C MET A 99 14.73 -18.70 10.01
N LEU A 100 15.37 -17.73 10.68
CA LEU A 100 14.71 -16.88 11.67
C LEU A 100 13.73 -15.92 11.01
N PRO A 101 12.52 -15.73 11.59
CA PRO A 101 11.58 -14.73 11.12
C PRO A 101 12.20 -13.31 11.06
N PRO A 102 11.86 -12.51 10.04
CA PRO A 102 12.36 -11.15 9.92
C PRO A 102 11.91 -10.29 11.10
N GLY A 103 12.87 -9.62 11.76
CA GLY A 103 12.62 -8.82 12.97
C GLY A 103 13.20 -9.43 14.24
N LEU A 104 13.29 -10.76 14.33
CA LEU A 104 13.89 -11.46 15.46
C LEU A 104 15.43 -11.51 15.38
N SER A 105 15.99 -11.38 14.18
CA SER A 105 17.44 -11.24 13.95
C SER A 105 17.99 -9.85 14.32
N ARG A 106 17.15 -8.89 14.76
CA ARG A 106 17.63 -7.57 15.20
C ARG A 106 18.01 -7.63 16.67
N TRP A 107 19.20 -7.11 16.98
CA TRP A 107 19.69 -7.01 18.35
C TRP A 107 18.66 -6.31 19.24
N ALA A 108 18.29 -6.98 20.33
CA ALA A 108 17.43 -6.43 21.35
C ALA A 108 17.96 -5.06 21.81
N ASP A 109 17.05 -4.09 21.94
CA ASP A 109 17.34 -2.92 22.74
C ASP A 109 17.29 -3.34 24.21
N ILE A 110 17.91 -2.56 25.09
CA ILE A 110 17.87 -2.84 26.53
C ILE A 110 16.92 -1.84 27.17
N THR A 111 16.03 -2.28 28.06
CA THR A 111 15.30 -1.38 28.96
C THR A 111 16.03 -1.34 30.28
N LEU A 112 16.15 -0.12 30.81
CA LEU A 112 16.90 0.20 32.01
C LEU A 112 15.97 0.92 32.98
N ASP A 113 15.97 0.47 34.22
CA ASP A 113 15.25 1.05 35.33
C ASP A 113 16.12 0.98 36.59
N ILE A 114 15.85 1.87 37.55
CA ILE A 114 16.59 1.88 38.82
C ILE A 114 16.08 0.71 39.66
N ASN A 115 17.00 -0.06 40.26
CA ASN A 115 16.59 -1.14 41.14
C ASN A 115 15.86 -0.56 42.37
N PRO A 116 14.58 -0.91 42.62
CA PRO A 116 13.82 -0.39 43.76
C PRO A 116 14.44 -0.72 45.12
N TYR A 117 15.25 -1.78 45.19
CA TYR A 117 15.90 -2.25 46.42
C TYR A 117 17.31 -1.69 46.62
N TRP A 118 17.77 -0.78 45.74
CA TRP A 118 19.07 -0.14 45.93
C TRP A 118 19.01 0.90 47.05
N ASP A 119 19.96 0.83 47.98
CA ASP A 119 20.07 1.68 49.18
C ASP A 119 20.50 3.14 48.92
N GLY A 120 20.72 3.50 47.66
CA GLY A 120 21.17 4.83 47.26
C GLY A 120 22.64 5.12 47.57
N LYS A 121 23.40 4.13 48.10
CA LYS A 121 24.78 4.32 48.53
C LYS A 121 25.78 3.69 47.55
N GLY A 122 27.00 4.21 47.59
CA GLY A 122 28.15 3.68 46.86
C GLY A 122 28.83 4.73 45.99
N ARG A 123 30.12 4.51 45.70
CA ARG A 123 30.90 5.39 44.82
C ARG A 123 30.41 5.23 43.38
N LEU A 124 30.05 6.34 42.76
CA LEU A 124 29.62 6.42 41.37
C LEU A 124 30.61 7.27 40.58
N THR A 125 30.76 6.98 39.29
CA THR A 125 31.47 7.87 38.37
C THR A 125 30.53 8.95 37.84
N ILE A 126 31.08 10.04 37.30
CA ILE A 126 30.30 11.14 36.71
C ILE A 126 29.29 10.61 35.67
N LEU A 127 29.73 9.68 34.81
CA LEU A 127 28.85 9.08 33.79
C LEU A 127 27.76 8.18 34.41
N GLN A 128 28.05 7.48 35.49
CA GLN A 128 27.07 6.66 36.21
C GLN A 128 26.01 7.53 36.91
N GLU A 129 26.43 8.66 37.50
CA GLU A 129 25.52 9.64 38.09
C GLU A 129 24.61 10.26 37.02
N GLN A 130 25.16 10.61 35.84
CA GLN A 130 24.37 11.09 34.71
C GLN A 130 23.33 10.06 34.23
N ILE A 131 23.70 8.78 34.15
CA ILE A 131 22.77 7.70 33.79
C ILE A 131 21.64 7.61 34.82
N LEU A 132 21.96 7.59 36.11
CA LEU A 132 20.96 7.49 37.17
C LEU A 132 20.06 8.73 37.23
N TYR A 133 20.63 9.92 37.02
CA TYR A 133 19.86 11.16 36.90
C TYR A 133 18.86 11.07 35.74
N SER A 134 19.30 10.63 34.55
CA SER A 134 18.41 10.45 33.40
C SER A 134 17.26 9.48 33.67
N LEU A 135 17.53 8.38 34.38
CA LEU A 135 16.51 7.38 34.74
C LEU A 135 15.55 7.89 35.84
N ARG A 136 16.02 8.71 36.79
CA ARG A 136 15.15 9.34 37.79
C ARG A 136 14.20 10.36 37.16
N GLU A 137 14.70 11.15 36.22
CA GLU A 137 13.92 12.22 35.57
C GLU A 137 12.91 11.67 34.56
N ASN A 138 13.30 10.65 33.78
CA ASN A 138 12.50 10.16 32.65
C ASN A 138 11.83 8.80 32.90
N GLY A 139 12.05 8.19 34.07
CA GLY A 139 11.57 6.84 34.39
C GLY A 139 12.35 5.75 33.63
N ASP A 140 11.68 4.61 33.39
CA ASP A 140 12.26 3.48 32.67
C ASP A 140 12.59 3.88 31.23
N MET A 141 13.84 3.65 30.80
CA MET A 141 14.31 4.09 29.48
C MET A 141 14.88 2.93 28.66
N ARG A 142 14.66 2.97 27.35
CA ARG A 142 15.39 2.11 26.41
C ARG A 142 16.82 2.61 26.20
N GLY A 143 17.73 1.70 25.86
CA GLY A 143 19.14 1.99 25.63
C GLY A 143 19.35 3.00 24.51
N LYS A 144 18.54 2.96 23.45
CA LYS A 144 18.54 4.00 22.40
C LYS A 144 18.08 5.37 22.92
N GLN A 145 17.14 5.43 23.86
CA GLN A 145 16.68 6.70 24.45
C GLN A 145 17.77 7.28 25.36
N LEU A 146 18.33 6.45 26.25
CA LEU A 146 19.44 6.85 27.13
C LEU A 146 20.66 7.31 26.34
N ALA A 147 21.04 6.60 25.27
CA ALA A 147 22.15 7.01 24.42
C ALA A 147 21.94 8.38 23.76
N ARG A 148 20.70 8.73 23.43
CA ARG A 148 20.36 10.05 22.86
C ARG A 148 20.41 11.16 23.91
N THR A 149 19.90 10.93 25.11
CA THR A 149 19.96 11.92 26.21
C THR A 149 21.40 12.18 26.63
N LEU A 150 22.21 11.12 26.83
CA LEU A 150 23.62 11.27 27.19
C LEU A 150 24.41 12.02 26.11
N LYS A 151 24.19 11.69 24.83
CA LYS A 151 24.86 12.38 23.71
C LYS A 151 24.42 13.85 23.56
N LYS A 152 23.22 14.20 24.04
CA LYS A 152 22.74 15.59 24.08
C LYS A 152 23.51 16.40 25.14
N TRP A 153 23.84 15.80 26.28
CA TRP A 153 24.60 16.44 27.35
C TRP A 153 26.10 16.49 27.06
N ASP A 154 26.67 15.41 26.52
CA ASP A 154 28.08 15.36 26.14
C ASP A 154 28.28 14.53 24.87
N LYS A 155 28.73 15.20 23.81
CA LYS A 155 28.97 14.60 22.49
C LYS A 155 30.17 13.65 22.45
N THR A 156 31.06 13.71 23.45
CA THR A 156 32.28 12.89 23.51
C THR A 156 32.01 11.46 24.01
N ILE A 157 30.88 11.23 24.69
CA ILE A 157 30.48 9.91 25.20
C ILE A 157 30.26 8.94 24.04
N LYS A 158 31.08 7.88 23.96
CA LYS A 158 30.93 6.85 22.94
C LYS A 158 29.97 5.76 23.42
N LYS A 159 29.41 5.00 22.47
CA LYS A 159 28.51 3.87 22.76
C LYS A 159 29.10 2.86 23.75
N LYS A 160 30.42 2.62 23.67
CA LYS A 160 31.13 1.67 24.53
C LYS A 160 31.15 2.14 26.00
N ASP A 161 31.28 3.44 26.22
CA ASP A 161 31.55 4.00 27.55
C ASP A 161 30.31 3.93 28.44
N TRP A 162 29.17 4.42 27.94
CA TRP A 162 27.91 4.35 28.69
C TRP A 162 27.41 2.90 28.83
N LEU A 163 27.62 2.04 27.83
CA LEU A 163 27.24 0.63 27.93
C LEU A 163 28.08 -0.11 28.99
N THR A 164 29.35 0.26 29.14
CA THR A 164 30.23 -0.25 30.19
C THR A 164 29.74 0.22 31.56
N ALA A 165 29.39 1.50 31.70
CA ALA A 165 28.84 2.06 32.94
C ALA A 165 27.51 1.38 33.33
N VAL A 166 26.59 1.19 32.37
CA VAL A 166 25.33 0.46 32.58
C VAL A 166 25.59 -0.98 33.04
N ASN A 167 26.51 -1.70 32.40
CA ASN A 167 26.84 -3.07 32.82
C ASN A 167 27.46 -3.11 34.23
N GLN A 168 28.26 -2.11 34.62
CA GLN A 168 28.81 -2.00 35.97
C GLN A 168 27.72 -1.72 37.01
N LEU A 169 26.79 -0.83 36.71
CA LEU A 169 25.65 -0.52 37.58
C LEU A 169 24.72 -1.74 37.73
N ALA A 170 24.47 -2.46 36.64
CA ALA A 170 23.64 -3.67 36.65
C ALA A 170 24.29 -4.79 37.49
N ARG A 171 25.60 -5.02 37.34
CA ARG A 171 26.36 -6.00 38.17
C ARG A 171 26.33 -5.68 39.66
N ARG A 172 26.28 -4.40 40.01
CA ARG A 172 26.17 -3.93 41.40
C ARG A 172 24.72 -3.89 41.90
N SER A 173 23.76 -4.38 41.10
CA SER A 173 22.33 -4.34 41.40
C SER A 173 21.80 -2.93 41.68
N ILE A 174 22.40 -1.89 41.08
CA ILE A 174 21.96 -0.49 41.20
C ILE A 174 20.85 -0.18 40.18
N ILE A 175 20.95 -0.77 38.99
CA ILE A 175 19.94 -0.70 37.93
C ILE A 175 19.56 -2.12 37.52
N ARG A 176 18.32 -2.32 37.07
CA ARG A 176 17.92 -3.55 36.39
C ARG A 176 18.01 -3.32 34.88
N LYS A 177 18.25 -4.41 34.17
CA LYS A 177 18.45 -4.42 32.72
C LYS A 177 17.63 -5.57 32.15
N ALA A 178 16.67 -5.25 31.29
CA ALA A 178 15.87 -6.23 30.57
C ALA A 178 16.11 -6.09 29.07
N SER A 179 16.08 -7.20 28.33
CA SER A 179 16.06 -7.19 26.87
C SER A 179 14.65 -6.90 26.38
N VAL A 180 14.49 -5.91 25.49
CA VAL A 180 13.22 -5.64 24.81
C VAL A 180 13.42 -5.74 23.30
N LEU A 181 12.65 -6.64 22.69
CA LEU A 181 12.55 -6.71 21.24
C LEU A 181 11.70 -5.55 20.72
N ASP A 182 12.20 -4.88 19.69
CA ASP A 182 11.35 -3.97 18.92
C ASP A 182 10.30 -4.82 18.18
N PRO A 183 9.00 -4.48 18.25
CA PRO A 183 7.97 -5.23 17.51
C PRO A 183 8.28 -5.19 16.01
N PRO A 184 7.92 -6.25 15.25
CA PRO A 184 8.15 -6.29 13.80
C PRO A 184 7.50 -5.08 13.14
N ARG A 185 8.32 -4.25 12.48
CA ARG A 185 7.86 -3.05 11.77
C ARG A 185 7.39 -3.32 10.33
N ALA A 186 7.14 -4.58 9.99
CA ALA A 186 6.56 -4.91 8.69
C ALA A 186 5.12 -4.37 8.68
N ARG A 187 4.88 -3.34 7.86
CA ARG A 187 3.55 -2.82 7.59
C ARG A 187 3.16 -3.23 6.17
N ALA A 188 1.89 -3.51 5.94
CA ALA A 188 1.38 -3.76 4.60
C ALA A 188 1.79 -2.62 3.66
N LYS A 189 2.08 -2.96 2.40
CA LYS A 189 2.49 -1.97 1.41
C LYS A 189 1.28 -1.14 1.03
N GLN A 190 1.29 0.13 1.45
CA GLN A 190 0.26 1.10 1.12
C GLN A 190 0.60 1.77 -0.23
N ILE A 191 -0.37 1.88 -1.13
CA ILE A 191 -0.25 2.71 -2.33
C ILE A 191 -1.15 3.95 -2.19
N ARG A 192 -0.74 5.05 -2.83
CA ARG A 192 -1.60 6.22 -2.98
C ARG A 192 -2.58 5.99 -4.11
N THR A 193 -3.85 6.25 -3.84
CA THR A 193 -4.94 6.17 -4.81
C THR A 193 -5.60 7.53 -5.00
N ALA A 194 -6.27 7.72 -6.13
CA ALA A 194 -7.19 8.82 -6.35
C ALA A 194 -8.51 8.27 -6.88
N GLU A 195 -9.62 8.83 -6.41
CA GLU A 195 -10.98 8.47 -6.84
C GLU A 195 -11.78 9.72 -7.18
N LEU A 196 -12.66 9.61 -8.16
CA LEU A 196 -13.61 10.66 -8.52
C LEU A 196 -14.74 10.69 -7.48
N ILE A 197 -14.92 11.81 -6.80
CA ILE A 197 -15.99 12.00 -5.82
C ILE A 197 -17.12 12.89 -6.35
N ALA A 198 -16.84 13.69 -7.38
CA ALA A 198 -17.83 14.55 -7.98
C ALA A 198 -18.83 13.74 -8.83
N ALA A 199 -20.11 14.07 -8.68
CA ALA A 199 -21.18 13.55 -9.53
C ALA A 199 -20.89 13.85 -11.02
N PRO A 200 -21.41 13.03 -11.97
CA PRO A 200 -21.14 13.18 -13.40
C PRO A 200 -21.35 14.60 -13.93
N GLU A 201 -22.49 15.21 -13.59
CA GLU A 201 -22.83 16.58 -14.00
C GLU A 201 -21.82 17.61 -13.49
N ARG A 202 -21.44 17.49 -12.20
CA ARG A 202 -20.56 18.44 -11.54
C ARG A 202 -19.19 18.49 -12.18
N TRP A 203 -18.56 17.34 -12.43
CA TRP A 203 -17.21 17.35 -12.99
C TRP A 203 -17.22 17.69 -14.49
N GLN A 204 -18.28 17.33 -15.23
CA GLN A 204 -18.47 17.73 -16.63
C GLN A 204 -18.59 19.26 -16.74
N THR A 205 -19.39 19.91 -15.89
CA THR A 205 -19.45 21.38 -15.85
C THR A 205 -18.11 21.97 -15.43
N ALA A 206 -17.47 21.43 -14.39
CA ALA A 206 -16.21 21.94 -13.89
C ALA A 206 -15.09 21.88 -14.95
N VAL A 207 -15.03 20.79 -15.73
CA VAL A 207 -14.05 20.58 -16.82
C VAL A 207 -13.98 21.75 -17.79
N THR A 208 -15.13 22.33 -18.14
CA THR A 208 -15.19 23.46 -19.07
C THR A 208 -14.48 24.71 -18.56
N GLN A 209 -14.28 24.81 -17.25
CA GLN A 209 -13.66 25.94 -16.56
C GLN A 209 -12.25 25.63 -16.03
N LEU A 210 -11.77 24.38 -16.14
CA LEU A 210 -10.43 24.00 -15.71
C LEU A 210 -9.34 24.62 -16.58
N GLY A 211 -8.10 24.65 -16.06
CA GLY A 211 -6.94 25.24 -16.74
C GLY A 211 -6.76 26.73 -16.46
N ARG A 212 -6.32 27.49 -17.47
CA ARG A 212 -6.12 28.95 -17.43
C ARG A 212 -7.34 29.68 -18.00
N ALA A 213 -7.61 30.89 -17.50
CA ALA A 213 -8.63 31.75 -18.08
C ALA A 213 -8.28 32.11 -19.53
N ASN A 214 -9.21 31.90 -20.47
CA ASN A 214 -9.01 32.23 -21.87
C ASN A 214 -10.32 32.73 -22.49
N LYS A 215 -10.33 33.99 -22.95
CA LYS A 215 -11.50 34.64 -23.52
C LYS A 215 -12.01 34.00 -24.81
N GLN A 216 -11.13 33.39 -25.60
CA GLN A 216 -11.55 32.63 -26.79
C GLN A 216 -12.30 31.36 -26.40
N ALA A 217 -11.83 30.68 -25.34
CA ALA A 217 -12.48 29.50 -24.81
C ALA A 217 -13.82 29.83 -24.12
N ASP A 218 -13.90 30.97 -23.44
CA ASP A 218 -15.16 31.49 -22.85
C ASP A 218 -16.21 31.74 -23.95
N VAL A 219 -15.82 32.31 -25.09
CA VAL A 219 -16.71 32.52 -26.26
C VAL A 219 -17.22 31.19 -26.80
N LEU A 220 -16.34 30.22 -27.06
CA LEU A 220 -16.74 28.90 -27.56
C LEU A 220 -17.66 28.17 -26.58
N LEU A 221 -17.40 28.28 -25.28
CA LEU A 221 -18.24 27.69 -24.23
C LEU A 221 -19.64 28.33 -24.20
N TYR A 222 -19.73 29.65 -24.35
CA TYR A 222 -21.01 30.34 -24.43
C TYR A 222 -21.82 29.89 -25.66
N LEU A 223 -21.17 29.82 -26.83
CA LEU A 223 -21.82 29.36 -28.06
C LEU A 223 -22.25 27.89 -27.99
N LEU A 224 -21.48 27.03 -27.33
CA LEU A 224 -21.82 25.61 -27.14
C LEU A 224 -23.08 25.43 -26.28
N ASN A 225 -23.33 26.33 -25.34
CA ASN A 225 -24.48 26.32 -24.44
C ASN A 225 -25.63 27.21 -24.93
N SER A 226 -25.49 27.88 -26.09
CA SER A 226 -26.52 28.75 -26.65
C SER A 226 -27.41 27.94 -27.59
N ASP A 227 -28.70 27.94 -27.33
CA ASP A 227 -29.71 27.38 -28.22
C ASP A 227 -30.19 28.41 -29.26
N ASP A 228 -30.91 27.96 -30.28
CA ASP A 228 -31.54 28.83 -31.30
C ASP A 228 -32.66 29.66 -30.65
N PRO A 229 -32.80 30.98 -30.91
CA PRO A 229 -32.13 31.81 -31.92
C PRO A 229 -30.65 32.13 -31.64
N LEU A 230 -29.84 32.14 -32.70
CA LEU A 230 -28.41 32.47 -32.64
C LEU A 230 -28.13 33.78 -31.86
N PRO A 231 -27.15 33.77 -30.94
CA PRO A 231 -26.90 34.92 -30.08
C PRO A 231 -26.27 36.09 -30.87
N PRO A 232 -26.66 37.35 -30.56
CA PRO A 232 -26.04 38.50 -31.18
C PRO A 232 -24.59 38.68 -30.68
N GLU A 233 -23.73 39.24 -31.54
CA GLU A 233 -22.30 39.49 -31.26
C GLU A 233 -22.10 40.28 -29.96
N THR A 234 -23.00 41.23 -29.66
CA THR A 234 -22.96 42.02 -28.43
C THR A 234 -23.19 41.18 -27.18
N ALA A 235 -24.12 40.23 -27.20
CA ALA A 235 -24.40 39.32 -26.08
C ALA A 235 -23.22 38.36 -25.84
N VAL A 236 -22.65 37.79 -26.91
CA VAL A 236 -21.49 36.90 -26.80
C VAL A 236 -20.28 37.61 -26.21
N LEU A 237 -20.00 38.84 -26.68
CA LEU A 237 -18.89 39.65 -26.14
C LEU A 237 -19.10 40.02 -24.67
N ALA A 238 -20.33 40.36 -24.29
CA ALA A 238 -20.67 40.68 -22.90
C ALA A 238 -20.54 39.46 -21.99
N ALA A 239 -21.13 38.32 -22.34
CA ALA A 239 -21.14 37.10 -21.55
C ALA A 239 -19.74 36.51 -21.35
N ALA A 240 -18.92 36.48 -22.42
CA ALA A 240 -17.54 35.98 -22.33
C ALA A 240 -16.56 37.03 -21.77
N HIS A 241 -16.99 38.29 -21.60
CA HIS A 241 -16.10 39.45 -21.38
C HIS A 241 -14.95 39.49 -22.40
N ALA A 242 -15.29 39.29 -23.67
CA ALA A 242 -14.35 39.23 -24.79
C ALA A 242 -14.31 40.55 -25.56
N LYS A 243 -13.33 40.70 -26.46
CA LYS A 243 -13.19 41.84 -27.38
C LYS A 243 -13.33 41.33 -28.82
N LYS A 244 -13.65 42.21 -29.76
CA LYS A 244 -13.72 41.89 -31.20
C LYS A 244 -12.43 41.26 -31.75
N SER A 245 -11.27 41.57 -31.16
CA SER A 245 -9.99 40.93 -31.50
C SER A 245 -9.94 39.44 -31.18
N HIS A 246 -10.68 38.97 -30.16
CA HIS A 246 -10.79 37.54 -29.86
C HIS A 246 -11.67 36.83 -30.88
N LEU A 247 -12.77 37.45 -31.29
CA LEU A 247 -13.65 36.93 -32.33
C LEU A 247 -12.91 36.81 -33.67
N LYS A 248 -12.18 37.85 -34.08
CA LYS A 248 -11.38 37.81 -35.32
C LYS A 248 -10.37 36.65 -35.32
N LYS A 249 -9.74 36.35 -34.18
CA LYS A 249 -8.81 35.20 -34.06
C LYS A 249 -9.53 33.86 -34.18
N LEU A 250 -10.70 33.71 -33.56
CA LEU A 250 -11.52 32.51 -33.66
C LEU A 250 -12.04 32.29 -35.10
N GLU A 251 -12.46 33.36 -35.76
CA GLU A 251 -12.89 33.37 -37.17
C GLU A 251 -11.74 33.00 -38.12
N THR A 252 -10.55 33.60 -37.93
CA THR A 252 -9.35 33.26 -38.70
C THR A 252 -8.95 31.79 -38.49
N ALA A 253 -9.18 31.25 -37.29
CA ALA A 253 -8.93 29.85 -36.98
C ALA A 253 -10.05 28.89 -37.46
N GLY A 254 -11.11 29.41 -38.10
CA GLY A 254 -12.23 28.62 -38.60
C GLY A 254 -13.13 28.02 -37.52
N LEU A 255 -13.11 28.56 -36.30
CA LEU A 255 -13.84 28.00 -35.16
C LEU A 255 -15.25 28.59 -34.99
N ILE A 256 -15.45 29.81 -35.49
CA ILE A 256 -16.74 30.51 -35.46
C ILE A 256 -17.04 31.11 -36.83
N HIS A 257 -18.33 31.26 -37.14
CA HIS A 257 -18.80 32.05 -38.27
C HIS A 257 -19.57 33.27 -37.76
N ARG A 258 -19.44 34.39 -38.48
CA ARG A 258 -20.01 35.68 -38.10
C ARG A 258 -20.90 36.16 -39.23
N THR A 259 -22.20 36.26 -38.94
CA THR A 259 -23.16 36.82 -39.88
C THR A 259 -23.29 38.30 -39.58
N PRO A 260 -23.03 39.20 -40.55
CA PRO A 260 -23.18 40.63 -40.33
C PRO A 260 -24.66 40.96 -40.07
N GLY A 261 -24.90 41.99 -39.25
CA GLY A 261 -26.24 42.49 -39.03
C GLY A 261 -26.81 43.04 -40.33
N GLN A 262 -28.08 42.75 -40.60
CA GLN A 262 -28.76 43.13 -41.83
C GLN A 262 -30.18 43.58 -41.52
N THR A 263 -30.69 44.51 -42.33
CA THR A 263 -32.09 44.92 -42.24
C THR A 263 -32.88 44.04 -43.18
N ILE A 264 -33.77 43.19 -42.63
CA ILE A 264 -34.67 42.37 -43.43
C ILE A 264 -35.93 43.17 -43.72
N VAL A 265 -36.29 43.22 -45.00
CA VAL A 265 -37.57 43.79 -45.46
C VAL A 265 -38.58 42.66 -45.53
N THR A 266 -39.71 42.81 -44.87
CA THR A 266 -40.83 41.84 -44.86
C THR A 266 -42.09 42.48 -45.42
N ALA A 267 -42.91 41.74 -46.17
CA ALA A 267 -44.17 42.24 -46.68
C ALA A 267 -45.23 42.32 -45.57
N VAL A 268 -45.97 43.43 -45.52
CA VAL A 268 -47.13 43.60 -44.64
C VAL A 268 -48.37 43.51 -45.51
N ASN A 269 -49.03 42.36 -45.45
CA ASN A 269 -50.29 42.05 -46.14
C ASN A 269 -50.19 42.09 -47.70
N PRO A 270 -49.49 41.12 -48.32
CA PRO A 270 -49.24 41.10 -49.78
C PRO A 270 -50.52 40.97 -50.62
N ALA A 271 -51.63 40.48 -50.05
CA ALA A 271 -52.90 40.29 -50.74
C ALA A 271 -53.66 41.60 -51.04
N THR A 272 -53.34 42.70 -50.37
CA THR A 272 -53.98 44.02 -50.52
C THR A 272 -53.11 45.04 -51.27
N ALA A 273 -51.97 44.60 -51.79
CA ALA A 273 -51.00 45.49 -52.42
C ALA A 273 -51.40 45.86 -53.86
N PRO A 274 -51.04 47.07 -54.33
CA PRO A 274 -51.21 47.45 -55.73
C PRO A 274 -50.51 46.47 -56.69
N PRO A 275 -51.06 46.23 -57.90
CA PRO A 275 -50.50 45.28 -58.88
C PRO A 275 -49.03 45.57 -59.21
N GLU A 276 -48.67 46.87 -59.21
CA GLU A 276 -47.35 47.39 -59.51
C GLU A 276 -46.25 46.92 -58.54
N TYR A 277 -46.62 46.54 -57.31
CA TYR A 277 -45.68 46.11 -56.26
C TYR A 277 -45.82 44.63 -55.90
N THR A 278 -46.74 43.89 -56.54
CA THR A 278 -47.04 42.49 -56.19
C THR A 278 -45.84 41.58 -56.44
N ASP A 279 -45.15 41.74 -57.58
CA ASP A 279 -43.95 40.96 -57.90
C ASP A 279 -42.82 41.22 -56.90
N PHE A 280 -42.64 42.47 -56.47
CA PHE A 280 -41.64 42.82 -55.46
C PHE A 280 -41.94 42.22 -54.09
N LEU A 281 -43.20 42.27 -53.63
CA LEU A 281 -43.60 41.72 -52.34
C LEU A 281 -43.49 40.20 -52.28
N ASN A 282 -43.65 39.51 -53.41
CA ASN A 282 -43.44 38.06 -53.52
C ASN A 282 -41.97 37.64 -53.36
N HIS A 283 -41.02 38.57 -53.51
CA HIS A 283 -39.58 38.35 -53.30
C HIS A 283 -39.11 38.66 -51.86
N LEU A 284 -40.02 38.98 -50.94
CA LEU A 284 -39.72 39.18 -49.51
C LEU A 284 -40.03 37.89 -48.70
N PRO A 285 -39.27 37.56 -47.63
CA PRO A 285 -38.27 38.40 -46.95
C PRO A 285 -36.90 38.40 -47.65
N ALA A 286 -36.30 39.60 -47.76
CA ALA A 286 -34.97 39.77 -48.35
C ALA A 286 -34.14 40.82 -47.59
N PRO A 287 -32.79 40.70 -47.57
CA PRO A 287 -31.91 41.73 -47.03
C PRO A 287 -32.00 43.03 -47.83
N ALA A 288 -32.10 44.17 -47.15
CA ALA A 288 -32.15 45.49 -47.79
C ALA A 288 -30.94 45.77 -48.70
N SER A 289 -29.80 45.14 -48.46
CA SER A 289 -28.59 45.25 -49.28
C SER A 289 -28.65 44.51 -50.62
N GLN A 290 -29.53 43.50 -50.76
CA GLN A 290 -29.69 42.72 -51.99
C GLN A 290 -30.79 43.27 -52.91
N LEU A 291 -31.55 44.26 -52.44
CA LEU A 291 -32.59 44.92 -53.21
C LEU A 291 -31.95 45.97 -54.14
N THR A 292 -31.62 45.59 -55.38
CA THR A 292 -31.10 46.53 -56.41
C THR A 292 -32.10 46.85 -57.53
N ILE A 293 -32.45 48.15 -57.59
CA ILE A 293 -32.82 49.01 -58.73
C ILE A 293 -33.95 48.56 -59.66
N HIS A 294 -35.18 48.79 -59.20
CA HIS A 294 -36.25 49.46 -59.96
C HIS A 294 -37.13 50.37 -59.09
N ASN A 295 -36.67 50.73 -57.88
CA ASN A 295 -37.37 51.58 -56.93
C ASN A 295 -36.38 51.96 -55.83
N SER A 296 -36.03 53.24 -55.76
CA SER A 296 -34.90 53.80 -55.01
C SER A 296 -35.08 53.64 -53.49
N GLN A 297 -34.08 54.00 -52.68
CA GLN A 297 -34.22 54.10 -51.22
C GLN A 297 -35.46 54.93 -50.79
N PHE A 298 -35.87 55.88 -51.64
CA PHE A 298 -37.09 56.66 -51.49
C PHE A 298 -38.36 55.80 -51.57
N THR A 299 -38.40 54.81 -52.47
CA THR A 299 -39.54 53.89 -52.59
C THR A 299 -39.66 52.93 -51.41
N ILE A 300 -38.54 52.50 -50.80
CA ILE A 300 -38.60 51.70 -49.56
C ILE A 300 -39.22 52.53 -48.43
N HIS A 301 -38.81 53.80 -48.30
CA HIS A 301 -39.41 54.72 -47.32
C HIS A 301 -40.91 54.94 -47.59
N GLN A 302 -41.29 55.14 -48.85
CA GLN A 302 -42.68 55.34 -49.27
C GLN A 302 -43.56 54.09 -49.04
N LEU A 303 -43.05 52.89 -49.34
CA LEU A 303 -43.75 51.62 -49.10
C LEU A 303 -43.90 51.33 -47.60
N GLN A 304 -42.95 51.80 -46.77
CA GLN A 304 -43.07 51.75 -45.31
C GLN A 304 -44.13 52.72 -44.79
N GLU A 305 -44.18 53.97 -45.30
CA GLU A 305 -45.22 54.95 -44.96
C GLU A 305 -46.62 54.47 -45.36
N GLN A 306 -46.73 53.74 -46.48
CA GLN A 306 -47.96 53.10 -46.94
C GLN A 306 -48.30 51.79 -46.22
N ASN A 307 -47.49 51.38 -45.23
CA ASN A 307 -47.67 50.16 -44.42
C ASN A 307 -47.71 48.86 -45.24
N LEU A 308 -47.02 48.82 -46.38
CA LEU A 308 -46.91 47.65 -47.27
C LEU A 308 -45.68 46.78 -46.96
N ILE A 309 -44.67 47.34 -46.29
CA ILE A 309 -43.46 46.63 -45.85
C ILE A 309 -43.09 46.98 -44.41
N ARG A 310 -42.44 46.04 -43.72
CA ARG A 310 -41.86 46.22 -42.38
C ARG A 310 -40.38 45.93 -42.41
N LEU A 311 -39.60 46.90 -41.95
CA LEU A 311 -38.16 46.76 -41.73
C LEU A 311 -37.93 46.15 -40.35
N THR A 312 -37.23 45.02 -40.31
CA THR A 312 -36.78 44.38 -39.07
C THR A 312 -35.26 44.37 -39.05
N GLU A 313 -34.65 44.96 -38.03
CA GLU A 313 -33.20 44.91 -37.85
C GLU A 313 -32.80 43.58 -37.23
N GLU A 314 -32.04 42.77 -37.97
CA GLU A 314 -31.39 41.58 -37.44
C GLU A 314 -29.98 41.96 -36.97
N PRO A 315 -29.66 41.80 -35.67
CA PRO A 315 -28.33 42.10 -35.18
C PRO A 315 -27.30 41.12 -35.76
N ALA A 316 -26.02 41.51 -35.79
CA ALA A 316 -24.95 40.59 -36.18
C ALA A 316 -24.92 39.39 -35.23
N THR A 317 -24.95 38.17 -35.76
CA THR A 317 -24.99 36.92 -34.99
C THR A 317 -23.69 36.14 -35.11
N ILE A 318 -23.44 35.28 -34.12
CA ILE A 318 -22.25 34.40 -34.10
C ILE A 318 -22.72 32.98 -33.87
N ASN A 319 -22.17 32.03 -34.63
CA ASN A 319 -22.37 30.60 -34.43
C ASN A 319 -21.05 29.83 -34.47
N LEU A 320 -21.07 28.60 -33.96
CA LEU A 320 -19.95 27.67 -34.11
C LEU A 320 -19.84 27.26 -35.58
N ALA A 321 -18.63 27.36 -36.14
CA ALA A 321 -18.34 26.82 -37.48
C ALA A 321 -17.99 25.32 -37.42
N ILE A 322 -17.71 24.82 -36.21
CA ILE A 322 -17.36 23.43 -35.93
C ILE A 322 -18.54 22.68 -35.30
N PRO A 323 -18.61 21.35 -35.45
CA PRO A 323 -19.59 20.53 -34.74
C PRO A 323 -19.49 20.70 -33.20
N PRO A 324 -20.60 20.67 -32.45
CA PRO A 324 -20.60 20.79 -31.00
C PRO A 324 -19.66 19.81 -30.28
N GLN A 325 -19.50 18.60 -30.82
CA GLN A 325 -18.62 17.55 -30.28
C GLN A 325 -17.13 17.94 -30.34
N GLU A 326 -16.73 18.76 -31.32
CA GLU A 326 -15.35 19.21 -31.50
C GLU A 326 -15.04 20.49 -30.70
N ALA A 327 -16.07 21.20 -30.22
CA ALA A 327 -15.90 22.44 -29.48
C ALA A 327 -15.21 22.22 -28.12
N LEU A 328 -15.61 21.18 -27.38
CA LEU A 328 -15.05 20.90 -26.06
C LEU A 328 -13.53 20.60 -26.10
N PRO A 329 -13.01 19.70 -26.97
CA PRO A 329 -11.57 19.53 -27.15
C PRO A 329 -10.84 20.85 -27.41
N ARG A 330 -11.40 21.73 -28.24
CA ARG A 330 -10.77 23.01 -28.58
C ARG A 330 -10.76 23.99 -27.41
N ILE A 331 -11.82 24.02 -26.62
CA ILE A 331 -11.90 24.78 -25.35
C ILE A 331 -10.80 24.31 -24.39
N LEU A 332 -10.64 22.99 -24.24
CA LEU A 332 -9.63 22.40 -23.34
C LEU A 332 -8.21 22.71 -23.79
N GLU A 333 -7.93 22.68 -25.10
CA GLU A 333 -6.63 23.07 -25.66
C GLU A 333 -6.30 24.54 -25.38
N LEU A 334 -7.24 25.45 -25.66
CA LEU A 334 -7.06 26.89 -25.43
C LEU A 334 -6.77 27.20 -23.95
N ARG A 335 -7.39 26.46 -23.03
CA ARG A 335 -7.18 26.56 -21.58
C ARG A 335 -5.98 25.76 -21.05
N GLY A 336 -5.35 24.91 -21.86
CA GLY A 336 -4.32 23.98 -21.39
C GLY A 336 -4.87 22.99 -20.33
N ALA A 337 -6.13 22.61 -20.47
CA ALA A 337 -6.88 21.82 -19.50
C ALA A 337 -6.98 20.32 -19.86
N LYS A 338 -6.42 19.91 -21.01
CA LYS A 338 -6.49 18.53 -21.53
C LYS A 338 -6.11 17.48 -20.49
N THR A 339 -4.98 17.66 -19.80
CA THR A 339 -4.54 16.71 -18.76
C THR A 339 -5.53 16.56 -17.60
N TYR A 340 -6.26 17.62 -17.22
CA TYR A 340 -7.29 17.50 -16.19
C TYR A 340 -8.48 16.69 -16.68
N TYR A 341 -8.89 16.90 -17.93
CA TYR A 341 -9.95 16.13 -18.57
C TYR A 341 -9.58 14.65 -18.67
N ASP A 342 -8.35 14.33 -19.09
CA ASP A 342 -7.87 12.95 -19.21
C ASP A 342 -7.91 12.23 -17.84
N ILE A 343 -7.47 12.90 -16.77
CA ILE A 343 -7.55 12.36 -15.40
C ILE A 343 -9.00 12.07 -15.00
N LEU A 344 -9.90 13.05 -15.17
CA LEU A 344 -11.30 12.90 -14.75
C LEU A 344 -12.03 11.84 -15.57
N THR A 345 -11.72 11.74 -16.87
CA THR A 345 -12.27 10.73 -17.77
C THR A 345 -11.81 9.33 -17.35
N LEU A 346 -10.51 9.15 -17.07
CA LEU A 346 -9.97 7.89 -16.59
C LEU A 346 -10.64 7.45 -15.27
N LEU A 347 -10.73 8.37 -14.30
CA LEU A 347 -11.36 8.07 -13.02
C LEU A 347 -12.86 7.79 -13.13
N ALA A 348 -13.56 8.46 -14.06
CA ALA A 348 -14.96 8.20 -14.34
C ALA A 348 -15.18 6.83 -14.99
N GLN A 349 -14.27 6.38 -15.86
CA GLN A 349 -14.33 5.07 -16.50
C GLN A 349 -14.08 3.91 -15.53
N GLU A 350 -13.09 4.05 -14.64
CA GLU A 350 -12.73 3.00 -13.68
C GLU A 350 -13.74 2.86 -12.55
N ALA A 351 -14.46 3.94 -12.18
CA ALA A 351 -15.47 3.96 -11.12
C ALA A 351 -15.01 3.41 -9.76
N ARG A 352 -13.70 3.41 -9.50
CA ARG A 352 -13.05 2.93 -8.27
C ARG A 352 -11.79 3.75 -7.95
N PRO A 353 -11.21 3.62 -6.75
CA PRO A 353 -9.90 4.19 -6.46
C PRO A 353 -8.82 3.66 -7.42
N VAL A 354 -8.18 4.56 -8.16
CA VAL A 354 -7.13 4.23 -9.12
C VAL A 354 -5.76 4.56 -8.51
N PRO A 355 -4.75 3.68 -8.62
CA PRO A 355 -3.39 3.98 -8.20
C PRO A 355 -2.84 5.25 -8.86
N VAL A 356 -2.26 6.15 -8.08
CA VAL A 356 -1.67 7.39 -8.61
C VAL A 356 -0.58 7.10 -9.65
N SER A 357 0.14 5.98 -9.51
CA SER A 357 1.11 5.52 -10.51
C SER A 357 0.48 5.18 -11.85
N GLN A 358 -0.72 4.59 -11.86
CA GLN A 358 -1.46 4.27 -13.08
C GLN A 358 -1.94 5.56 -13.75
N ILE A 359 -2.48 6.51 -12.96
CA ILE A 359 -2.88 7.82 -13.48
C ILE A 359 -1.71 8.52 -14.17
N TYR A 360 -0.51 8.49 -13.60
CA TYR A 360 0.68 9.08 -14.24
C TYR A 360 1.19 8.30 -15.47
N ALA A 361 0.90 7.01 -15.56
CA ALA A 361 1.29 6.19 -16.71
C ALA A 361 0.36 6.41 -17.90
N GLU A 362 -0.95 6.53 -17.64
CA GLU A 362 -1.98 6.66 -18.67
C GLU A 362 -2.27 8.12 -19.04
N THR A 363 -1.88 9.07 -18.17
CA THR A 363 -2.05 10.50 -18.42
C THR A 363 -0.71 11.22 -18.24
N SER A 364 -0.50 12.35 -18.91
CA SER A 364 0.67 13.23 -18.66
C SER A 364 0.57 14.01 -17.35
N ALA A 365 -0.07 13.44 -16.32
CA ALA A 365 -0.36 14.11 -15.07
C ALA A 365 0.84 14.18 -14.12
N ASN A 366 0.73 15.10 -13.16
CA ASN A 366 1.66 15.23 -12.05
C ASN A 366 0.88 15.49 -10.75
N ILE A 367 1.59 15.51 -9.63
CA ILE A 367 0.98 15.69 -8.30
C ILE A 367 0.26 17.05 -8.16
N ASN A 368 0.66 18.09 -8.89
CA ASN A 368 0.03 19.40 -8.83
C ASN A 368 -1.34 19.38 -9.49
N HIS A 369 -1.51 18.61 -10.57
CA HIS A 369 -2.82 18.41 -11.20
C HIS A 369 -3.79 17.75 -10.21
N LEU A 370 -3.36 16.66 -9.58
CA LEU A 370 -4.17 15.95 -8.59
C LEU A 370 -4.52 16.84 -7.39
N ARG A 371 -3.54 17.58 -6.83
CA ARG A 371 -3.79 18.54 -5.74
C ARG A 371 -4.80 19.62 -6.11
N LYS A 372 -4.75 20.13 -7.35
CA LYS A 372 -5.71 21.14 -7.83
C LYS A 372 -7.12 20.54 -7.94
N LEU A 373 -7.25 19.32 -8.46
CA LEU A 373 -8.54 18.62 -8.54
C LEU A 373 -9.10 18.30 -7.15
N THR A 374 -8.25 17.94 -6.19
CA THR A 374 -8.66 17.75 -4.79
C THR A 374 -9.11 19.06 -4.15
N LYS A 375 -8.42 20.17 -4.39
CA LYS A 375 -8.83 21.50 -3.89
C LYS A 375 -10.19 21.95 -4.45
N LEU A 376 -10.59 21.45 -5.61
CA LEU A 376 -11.87 21.72 -6.24
C LEU A 376 -12.97 20.71 -5.84
N ASP A 377 -12.66 19.80 -4.91
CA ASP A 377 -13.54 18.71 -4.48
C ASP A 377 -14.06 17.85 -5.65
N LEU A 378 -13.22 17.65 -6.67
CA LEU A 378 -13.54 16.77 -7.79
C LEU A 378 -13.05 15.34 -7.53
N ILE A 379 -11.88 15.21 -6.91
CA ILE A 379 -11.27 13.91 -6.58
C ILE A 379 -10.86 13.86 -5.12
N ARG A 380 -10.85 12.66 -4.54
CA ARG A 380 -10.28 12.38 -3.22
C ARG A 380 -8.98 11.58 -3.37
N LEU A 381 -7.95 11.94 -2.60
CA LEU A 381 -6.72 11.17 -2.51
C LEU A 381 -6.80 10.22 -1.29
N GLY A 382 -6.56 8.94 -1.53
CA GLY A 382 -6.58 7.88 -0.53
C GLY A 382 -5.23 7.17 -0.40
N ASN A 383 -5.14 6.30 0.61
CA ASN A 383 -4.14 5.24 0.67
C ASN A 383 -4.86 3.91 0.81
N GLU A 384 -4.44 2.90 0.06
CA GLU A 384 -5.03 1.57 0.09
C GLU A 384 -3.94 0.51 0.31
N GLU A 385 -4.25 -0.51 1.10
CA GLU A 385 -3.37 -1.66 1.31
C GLU A 385 -3.40 -2.54 0.08
N VAL A 386 -2.23 -2.73 -0.53
CA VAL A 386 -2.10 -3.66 -1.65
C VAL A 386 -1.53 -4.95 -1.13
N TRP A 387 -2.36 -5.99 -1.16
CA TRP A 387 -1.87 -7.35 -1.15
C TRP A 387 -1.31 -7.68 -2.53
N ARG A 388 0.01 -7.71 -2.67
CA ARG A 388 0.62 -8.34 -3.85
C ARG A 388 0.78 -9.80 -3.51
N ASP A 389 0.02 -10.67 -4.17
CA ASP A 389 0.37 -12.08 -4.20
C ASP A 389 1.59 -12.24 -5.12
N PRO A 390 2.80 -12.51 -4.58
CA PRO A 390 4.00 -12.67 -5.39
C PRO A 390 3.96 -13.93 -6.27
N LEU A 391 2.94 -14.76 -6.11
CA LEU A 391 2.73 -16.01 -6.84
C LEU A 391 1.55 -15.94 -7.84
N ALA A 392 0.88 -14.79 -7.98
CA ALA A 392 -0.29 -14.64 -8.85
C ALA A 392 -0.01 -15.02 -10.32
N ASP A 393 1.21 -14.76 -10.81
CA ASP A 393 1.62 -15.08 -12.19
C ASP A 393 2.30 -16.46 -12.31
N ARG A 394 2.24 -17.28 -11.25
CA ARG A 394 2.86 -18.61 -11.21
C ARG A 394 1.80 -19.69 -11.10
N ASP A 395 1.56 -20.38 -12.22
CA ASP A 395 0.81 -21.63 -12.22
C ASP A 395 1.66 -22.74 -11.60
N PHE A 396 1.32 -23.13 -10.37
CA PHE A 396 1.85 -24.35 -9.79
C PHE A 396 0.99 -25.52 -10.26
N VAL A 397 1.43 -26.20 -11.31
CA VAL A 397 0.88 -27.52 -11.64
C VAL A 397 1.15 -28.43 -10.43
N PRO A 398 0.12 -28.97 -9.75
CA PRO A 398 0.34 -29.93 -8.68
C PRO A 398 1.17 -31.07 -9.27
N ALA A 399 2.41 -31.23 -8.80
CA ALA A 399 3.24 -32.33 -9.25
C ALA A 399 2.47 -33.63 -8.94
N GLN A 400 2.22 -34.45 -9.97
CA GLN A 400 1.69 -35.78 -9.73
C GLN A 400 2.66 -36.48 -8.79
N SER A 401 2.13 -37.03 -7.70
CA SER A 401 2.98 -37.71 -6.71
C SER A 401 3.81 -38.77 -7.44
N PRO A 402 5.14 -38.79 -7.25
CA PRO A 402 5.99 -39.73 -7.95
C PRO A 402 5.53 -41.16 -7.67
N LEU A 403 5.55 -42.01 -8.70
CA LEU A 403 5.29 -43.43 -8.53
C LEU A 403 6.37 -44.00 -7.62
N LEU A 404 5.99 -44.35 -6.39
CA LEU A 404 6.89 -44.96 -5.43
C LEU A 404 7.32 -46.32 -5.94
N THR A 405 8.62 -46.63 -5.87
CA THR A 405 9.09 -48.00 -6.05
C THR A 405 8.48 -48.93 -4.98
N PRO A 406 8.45 -50.25 -5.18
CA PRO A 406 7.89 -51.18 -4.18
C PRO A 406 8.50 -51.01 -2.78
N ASP A 407 9.81 -50.74 -2.70
CA ASP A 407 10.50 -50.49 -1.44
C ASP A 407 10.11 -49.13 -0.83
N GLN A 408 10.01 -48.08 -1.65
CA GLN A 408 9.55 -46.77 -1.21
C GLN A 408 8.10 -46.81 -0.71
N ALA A 409 7.22 -47.56 -1.39
CA ALA A 409 5.82 -47.72 -0.99
C ALA A 409 5.72 -48.46 0.36
N ARG A 410 6.55 -49.48 0.58
CA ARG A 410 6.62 -50.21 1.87
C ARG A 410 7.10 -49.31 3.00
N VAL A 411 8.13 -48.50 2.77
CA VAL A 411 8.64 -47.53 3.76
C VAL A 411 7.60 -46.43 4.03
N TRP A 412 7.04 -45.87 2.97
CA TRP A 412 6.01 -44.83 3.06
C TRP A 412 4.76 -45.32 3.79
N GLY A 413 4.33 -46.56 3.56
CA GLY A 413 3.21 -47.16 4.30
C GLY A 413 3.45 -47.19 5.81
N ARG A 414 4.66 -47.54 6.25
CA ARG A 414 5.01 -47.54 7.69
C ARG A 414 5.03 -46.13 8.28
N ILE A 415 5.61 -45.16 7.55
CA ILE A 415 5.64 -43.75 7.97
C ILE A 415 4.21 -43.20 8.06
N LYS A 416 3.39 -43.47 7.04
CA LYS A 416 1.99 -43.02 6.98
C LYS A 416 1.18 -43.57 8.15
N MET A 417 1.40 -44.82 8.54
CA MET A 417 0.71 -45.40 9.70
C MET A 417 1.17 -44.78 11.01
N ALA A 418 2.47 -44.59 11.21
CA ALA A 418 3.00 -43.90 12.39
C ALA A 418 2.51 -42.44 12.48
N MET A 419 2.35 -41.75 11.35
CA MET A 419 1.80 -40.39 11.31
C MET A 419 0.32 -40.33 11.68
N ILE A 420 -0.48 -41.30 11.23
CA ILE A 420 -1.91 -41.38 11.57
C ILE A 420 -2.06 -41.75 13.05
N GLU A 421 -1.30 -42.73 13.55
CA GLU A 421 -1.30 -43.09 14.97
C GLU A 421 -0.87 -41.91 15.86
N ALA A 422 0.15 -41.14 15.46
CA ALA A 422 0.58 -39.95 16.20
C ALA A 422 -0.45 -38.80 16.14
N ALA A 423 -1.26 -38.72 15.07
CA ALA A 423 -2.35 -37.76 14.97
C ALA A 423 -3.55 -38.18 15.85
N ASP A 424 -3.87 -39.48 15.89
CA ASP A 424 -4.93 -40.04 16.73
C ASP A 424 -4.56 -39.98 18.22
N ASP A 425 -3.29 -40.19 18.59
CA ASP A 425 -2.83 -40.00 19.98
C ASP A 425 -2.92 -38.54 20.41
N LYS A 426 -2.62 -37.58 19.53
CA LYS A 426 -2.85 -36.16 19.81
C LYS A 426 -4.34 -35.85 20.00
N ALA A 427 -5.22 -36.45 19.21
CA ALA A 427 -6.67 -36.29 19.36
C ALA A 427 -7.23 -36.94 20.64
N ARG A 428 -6.57 -37.98 21.18
CA ARG A 428 -6.96 -38.64 22.44
C ARG A 428 -6.43 -37.95 23.71
N THR A 429 -5.43 -37.07 23.59
CA THR A 429 -4.78 -36.42 24.73
C THR A 429 -5.37 -35.04 25.06
N GLU A 430 -6.32 -34.53 24.26
CA GLU A 430 -7.10 -33.33 24.59
C GLU A 430 -8.45 -33.73 25.22
N PRO A 431 -8.72 -33.43 26.50
CA PRO A 431 -10.03 -33.67 27.09
C PRO A 431 -11.04 -32.65 26.58
N ALA A 432 -12.11 -33.13 25.94
CA ALA A 432 -13.31 -32.36 25.65
C ALA A 432 -14.08 -32.07 26.95
N GLU A 433 -13.97 -30.85 27.49
CA GLU A 433 -14.95 -30.33 28.45
C GLU A 433 -16.27 -30.06 27.72
N VAL A 434 -17.23 -30.97 27.84
CA VAL A 434 -18.65 -30.65 27.67
C VAL A 434 -19.45 -31.33 28.78
N VAL A 435 -20.06 -30.46 29.58
CA VAL A 435 -21.05 -30.73 30.62
C VAL A 435 -22.29 -31.41 30.04
N THR A 436 -22.73 -32.54 30.59
CA THR A 436 -24.16 -32.82 30.88
C THR A 436 -24.37 -34.07 31.77
N ARG A 437 -25.31 -33.93 32.71
CA ARG A 437 -25.83 -34.95 33.66
C ARG A 437 -26.61 -36.06 32.95
N GLY A 438 -26.57 -37.29 33.50
CA GLY A 438 -27.71 -38.23 33.44
C GLY A 438 -27.40 -39.72 33.35
N GLN A 439 -27.30 -40.39 34.51
CA GLN A 439 -28.04 -41.61 34.93
C GLN A 439 -28.12 -42.87 34.02
N GLY A 440 -27.70 -44.04 34.56
CA GLY A 440 -28.36 -45.34 34.29
C GLY A 440 -27.48 -46.57 33.95
N ASP A 441 -27.27 -47.43 34.95
CA ASP A 441 -27.25 -48.92 34.97
C ASP A 441 -26.37 -49.84 34.07
N LYS A 442 -25.56 -50.65 34.80
CA LYS A 442 -25.36 -52.12 34.81
C LYS A 442 -24.64 -52.94 33.71
N VAL A 443 -23.52 -53.56 34.15
CA VAL A 443 -23.10 -54.99 34.20
C VAL A 443 -22.92 -55.80 32.89
N THR A 444 -21.69 -56.33 32.65
CA THR A 444 -21.29 -57.77 32.74
C THR A 444 -19.81 -58.01 32.39
N ASP A 445 -19.27 -59.08 33.00
CA ASP A 445 -17.91 -59.63 33.10
C ASP A 445 -17.26 -60.26 31.85
N GLU A 446 -15.91 -60.18 31.83
CA GLU A 446 -14.85 -61.16 31.47
C GLU A 446 -14.77 -61.86 30.07
N PRO A 447 -13.62 -62.51 29.68
CA PRO A 447 -12.21 -62.39 30.11
C PRO A 447 -11.18 -62.32 28.93
N HIS A 448 -9.92 -62.02 29.26
CA HIS A 448 -8.74 -62.11 28.38
C HIS A 448 -8.35 -63.56 27.97
N PRO A 449 -7.59 -63.74 26.88
CA PRO A 449 -6.22 -64.26 27.00
C PRO A 449 -5.20 -63.57 26.04
N VAL A 450 -4.04 -63.07 26.51
CA VAL A 450 -2.72 -63.74 26.69
C VAL A 450 -1.87 -63.91 25.40
N THR A 451 -0.86 -63.03 25.30
CA THR A 451 0.50 -63.11 24.72
C THR A 451 0.75 -63.51 23.26
N LEU A 452 1.67 -62.75 22.62
CA LEU A 452 3.00 -63.24 22.19
C LEU A 452 3.84 -62.05 21.67
N SER A 453 4.91 -61.67 22.39
CA SER A 453 6.07 -60.98 21.78
C SER A 453 6.95 -62.03 21.12
N PRO A 454 7.54 -61.77 19.94
CA PRO A 454 8.97 -61.37 19.86
C PRO A 454 9.31 -60.59 18.55
N PRO A 455 10.58 -60.41 18.14
CA PRO A 455 11.81 -60.05 18.85
C PRO A 455 12.45 -58.76 18.28
N HIS A 456 13.37 -58.13 19.02
CA HIS A 456 14.40 -57.28 18.40
C HIS A 456 15.36 -58.16 17.58
N PRO A 457 15.90 -57.67 16.44
CA PRO A 457 17.26 -57.15 16.51
C PRO A 457 17.58 -55.96 15.58
N VAL A 458 18.67 -55.32 15.96
CA VAL A 458 19.44 -54.24 15.33
C VAL A 458 20.11 -54.67 14.01
N THR A 459 20.09 -53.84 12.97
CA THR A 459 21.31 -53.39 12.23
C THR A 459 20.99 -52.37 11.11
N PRO A 460 21.91 -51.41 10.81
CA PRO A 460 21.69 -50.32 9.87
C PRO A 460 22.17 -50.69 8.46
N PHE A 461 21.40 -50.34 7.43
CA PHE A 461 21.85 -50.39 6.03
C PHE A 461 22.12 -48.97 5.52
N LEU A 462 23.39 -48.71 5.17
CA LEU A 462 23.87 -47.54 4.45
C LEU A 462 23.54 -47.69 2.96
N LEU A 463 22.89 -46.68 2.37
CA LEU A 463 22.77 -46.54 0.92
C LEU A 463 23.75 -45.47 0.43
N HIS A 464 24.76 -45.90 -0.32
CA HIS A 464 25.61 -45.02 -1.13
C HIS A 464 24.82 -44.50 -2.33
N GLY A 465 24.71 -43.18 -2.45
CA GLY A 465 24.17 -42.52 -3.64
C GLY A 465 25.25 -42.36 -4.71
N VAL A 466 25.09 -43.06 -5.83
CA VAL A 466 25.86 -42.85 -7.06
C VAL A 466 25.42 -41.53 -7.69
N THR A 467 26.37 -40.62 -7.88
CA THR A 467 26.18 -39.36 -8.61
C THR A 467 26.04 -39.61 -10.10
N GLY A 468 24.85 -39.37 -10.65
CA GLY A 468 24.62 -39.25 -12.09
C GLY A 468 24.80 -37.81 -12.54
N SER A 469 25.92 -37.54 -13.21
CA SER A 469 26.15 -36.37 -14.06
C SER A 469 25.17 -36.39 -15.24
N GLY A 470 24.61 -35.23 -15.62
CA GLY A 470 23.76 -35.16 -16.82
C GLY A 470 23.05 -33.84 -17.06
N LYS A 471 23.82 -32.87 -17.59
CA LYS A 471 23.44 -31.64 -18.33
C LYS A 471 22.95 -30.42 -17.53
#